data_AF-A0A6P1MS33-F1
#
_entry.id   AF-A0A6P1MS33-F1
#
_cell.length_a   1.000
_cell.length_b   1.000
_cell.length_c   1.000
_cell.angle_alpha   90.00
_cell.angle_beta   90.00
_cell.angle_gamma   90.00
#
_symmetry.space_group_name_H-M   'P 1'
#
loop_
_entity.id
_entity.type
_entity.pdbx_description
1 polymer ?
#
loop_
_entity_poly.entity_id
_entity_poly.type
_entity_poly.pdbx_seq_one_letter_code
_entity_poly.pdbx_strand_id
1 'polypeptide(L)'
;MQNALDQKQVHFPANMEYDYDIIEVYRKVRKSEEPISQNDFYSQAECFLINGVKHPKLDLQNIEFYSCSFFKNMSVLKRVMKLPPHDKRIIIGELNKEAGSVVNEEDDDHVQCWLYKNSTLWDNNKFKRVE
;
A
#
# COMPACT_ATOMS: atom_id res chain seq x y z
N MET A 1 2.42 -11.56 -7.05
CA MET A 1 1.91 -10.85 -8.23
C MET A 1 2.38 -11.49 -9.54
N GLN A 2 3.70 -11.65 -9.77
CA GLN A 2 4.24 -12.16 -11.05
C GLN A 2 3.52 -13.41 -11.58
N ASN A 3 3.35 -14.45 -10.75
CA ASN A 3 2.64 -15.67 -11.16
C ASN A 3 1.20 -15.41 -11.63
N ALA A 4 0.48 -14.45 -11.01
CA ALA A 4 -0.89 -14.13 -11.40
C ALA A 4 -0.94 -13.37 -12.74
N LEU A 5 0.07 -12.53 -13.01
CA LEU A 5 0.26 -11.88 -14.32
C LEU A 5 0.61 -12.91 -15.40
N ASP A 6 1.54 -13.82 -15.12
CA ASP A 6 1.97 -14.87 -16.05
C ASP A 6 0.81 -15.81 -16.42
N GLN A 7 -0.08 -16.08 -15.46
CA GLN A 7 -1.30 -16.86 -15.64
C GLN A 7 -2.48 -16.05 -16.19
N LYS A 8 -2.29 -14.75 -16.48
CA LYS A 8 -3.33 -13.83 -16.96
C LYS A 8 -4.58 -13.79 -16.06
N GLN A 9 -4.40 -14.00 -14.76
CA GLN A 9 -5.47 -13.89 -13.76
C GLN A 9 -5.76 -12.43 -13.40
N VAL A 10 -4.77 -11.57 -13.57
CA VAL A 10 -4.85 -10.14 -13.31
C VAL A 10 -4.20 -9.37 -14.45
N HIS A 11 -4.64 -8.13 -14.65
CA HIS A 11 -4.08 -7.19 -15.61
C HIS A 11 -3.80 -5.87 -14.91
N PHE A 12 -2.76 -5.15 -15.34
CA PHE A 12 -2.55 -3.81 -14.84
C PHE A 12 -3.68 -2.87 -15.28
N PRO A 13 -4.12 -1.93 -14.43
CA PRO A 13 -5.07 -0.90 -14.79
C PRO A 13 -4.56 -0.05 -15.97
N ALA A 14 -5.48 0.41 -16.82
CA ALA A 14 -5.15 1.23 -17.98
C ALA A 14 -4.64 2.64 -17.60
N ASN A 15 -5.04 3.14 -16.42
CA ASN A 15 -4.64 4.42 -15.85
C ASN A 15 -3.43 4.32 -14.92
N MET A 16 -2.64 3.26 -15.03
CA MET A 16 -1.41 3.12 -14.25
C MET A 16 -0.36 4.16 -14.68
N GLU A 17 0.16 4.90 -13.71
CA GLU A 17 1.19 5.92 -13.85
C GLU A 17 2.56 5.39 -13.44
N TYR A 18 3.57 5.66 -14.26
CA TYR A 18 4.96 5.27 -14.04
C TYR A 18 5.88 6.47 -13.78
N ASP A 19 5.46 7.66 -14.21
CA ASP A 19 6.14 8.92 -13.96
C ASP A 19 5.11 9.88 -13.36
N TYR A 20 5.35 10.28 -12.13
CA TYR A 20 4.44 11.10 -11.33
C TYR A 20 5.25 11.92 -10.33
N ASP A 21 4.72 13.08 -9.94
CA ASP A 21 5.29 13.93 -8.92
C ASP A 21 5.24 13.26 -7.54
N ILE A 22 6.04 13.75 -6.58
CA ILE A 22 6.03 13.19 -5.23
C ILE A 22 4.64 13.31 -4.60
N ILE A 23 4.14 12.19 -4.06
CA ILE A 23 2.82 12.12 -3.40
C ILE A 23 3.03 11.90 -1.90
N GLU A 24 2.61 12.86 -1.07
CA GLU A 24 2.51 12.63 0.37
C GLU A 24 1.35 11.66 0.65
N VAL A 25 1.64 10.59 1.39
CA VAL A 25 0.68 9.53 1.67
C VAL A 25 0.69 9.08 3.12
N TYR A 26 -0.47 8.57 3.52
CA TYR A 26 -0.75 7.99 4.81
C TYR A 26 -1.08 6.51 4.65
N ARG A 27 -0.60 5.68 5.58
CA ARG A 27 -0.92 4.25 5.60
C ARG A 27 -1.15 3.77 7.02
N LYS A 28 -2.10 2.86 7.17
CA LYS A 28 -2.30 2.12 8.42
C LYS A 28 -1.33 0.94 8.48
N VAL A 29 -0.61 0.84 9.59
CA VAL A 29 0.26 -0.29 9.91
C VAL A 29 -0.10 -0.91 11.25
N ARG A 30 0.49 -2.07 11.56
CA ARG A 30 0.36 -2.67 12.89
C ARG A 30 1.15 -1.82 13.90
N LYS A 31 0.62 -1.66 15.10
CA LYS A 31 1.38 -1.08 16.21
C LYS A 31 2.55 -2.03 16.54
N SER A 32 3.76 -1.51 16.47
CA SER A 32 5.01 -2.22 16.74
C SER A 32 6.05 -1.22 17.24
N GLU A 33 6.92 -1.68 18.14
CA GLU A 33 8.11 -0.93 18.57
C GLU A 33 9.27 -1.09 17.57
N GLU A 34 9.23 -2.12 16.73
CA GLU A 34 10.21 -2.35 15.67
C GLU A 34 10.24 -1.18 14.67
N PRO A 35 11.37 -0.91 13.99
CA PRO A 35 11.40 0.05 12.89
C PRO A 35 10.39 -0.29 11.79
N ILE A 36 9.95 0.73 11.04
CA ILE A 36 9.14 0.52 9.83
C ILE A 36 9.98 -0.34 8.87
N SER A 37 9.36 -1.36 8.29
CA SER A 37 10.05 -2.34 7.44
C SER A 37 9.20 -2.68 6.22
N GLN A 38 9.77 -3.43 5.28
CA GLN A 38 9.05 -3.95 4.11
C GLN A 38 7.71 -4.62 4.48
N ASN A 39 7.63 -5.30 5.63
CA ASN A 39 6.42 -5.98 6.08
C ASN A 39 5.22 -5.04 6.27
N ASP A 40 5.47 -3.76 6.56
CA ASP A 40 4.41 -2.75 6.71
C ASP A 40 3.77 -2.37 5.37
N PHE A 41 4.44 -2.69 4.26
CA PHE A 41 4.05 -2.32 2.91
C PHE A 41 3.48 -3.49 2.10
N TYR A 42 3.30 -4.66 2.70
CA TYR A 42 2.65 -5.77 2.00
C TYR A 42 1.23 -5.42 1.56
N SER A 43 0.91 -5.86 0.36
CA SER A 43 -0.45 -5.91 -0.16
C SER A 43 -1.29 -6.92 0.62
N GLN A 44 -2.60 -6.88 0.40
CA GLN A 44 -3.52 -7.83 1.04
C GLN A 44 -3.27 -9.27 0.57
N ALA A 45 -2.98 -9.45 -0.72
CA ALA A 45 -2.63 -10.75 -1.29
C ALA A 45 -1.34 -11.31 -0.66
N GLU A 46 -0.31 -10.48 -0.48
CA GLU A 46 0.93 -10.90 0.20
C GLU A 46 0.70 -11.25 1.67
N CYS A 47 -0.08 -10.44 2.39
CA CYS A 47 -0.44 -10.73 3.77
C CYS A 47 -1.14 -12.09 3.92
N PHE A 48 -2.03 -12.43 2.98
CA PHE A 48 -2.70 -13.73 2.94
C PHE A 48 -1.73 -14.86 2.62
N LEU A 49 -0.90 -14.71 1.58
CA LEU A 49 0.01 -15.76 1.12
C LEU A 49 1.12 -16.06 2.12
N ILE A 50 1.65 -15.04 2.82
CA ILE A 50 2.76 -15.18 3.77
C ILE A 50 2.25 -15.61 5.14
N ASN A 51 1.21 -14.94 5.66
CA ASN A 51 0.79 -15.06 7.05
C ASN A 51 -0.49 -15.88 7.24
N GLY A 52 -1.11 -16.38 6.16
CA GLY A 52 -2.40 -17.08 6.21
C GLY A 52 -3.57 -16.19 6.64
N VAL A 53 -3.41 -14.86 6.60
CA VAL A 53 -4.43 -13.90 7.06
C VAL A 53 -5.54 -13.84 6.03
N LYS A 54 -6.65 -14.53 6.30
CA LYS A 54 -7.84 -14.53 5.44
C LYS A 54 -8.55 -13.19 5.52
N HIS A 55 -8.53 -12.42 4.43
CA HIS A 55 -9.45 -11.29 4.28
C HIS A 55 -10.76 -11.81 3.66
N PRO A 56 -11.93 -11.57 4.28
CA PRO A 56 -13.20 -12.17 3.84
C PRO A 56 -13.64 -11.73 2.44
N LYS A 57 -13.05 -10.64 1.94
CA LYS A 57 -13.26 -10.13 0.58
C LYS A 57 -12.01 -10.22 -0.30
N LEU A 58 -11.02 -11.04 0.07
CA LEU A 58 -9.81 -11.20 -0.75
C LEU A 58 -10.20 -11.76 -2.11
N ASP A 59 -9.86 -11.04 -3.17
CA ASP A 59 -9.99 -11.52 -4.54
C ASP A 59 -8.62 -11.53 -5.21
N LEU A 60 -8.06 -12.72 -5.42
CA LEU A 60 -6.77 -12.90 -6.08
C LEU A 60 -6.84 -12.69 -7.60
N GLN A 61 -8.03 -12.50 -8.16
CA GLN A 61 -8.22 -12.09 -9.56
C GLN A 61 -8.37 -10.58 -9.72
N ASN A 62 -8.39 -9.83 -8.62
CA ASN A 62 -8.34 -8.37 -8.65
C ASN A 62 -6.92 -7.87 -8.36
N ILE A 63 -6.33 -7.17 -9.33
CA ILE A 63 -4.96 -6.63 -9.28
C ILE A 63 -4.74 -5.68 -8.10
N GLU A 64 -5.78 -4.99 -7.63
CA GLU A 64 -5.73 -4.04 -6.52
C GLU A 64 -5.32 -4.73 -5.21
N PHE A 65 -5.65 -6.01 -5.03
CA PHE A 65 -5.23 -6.78 -3.84
C PHE A 65 -3.73 -7.07 -3.81
N TYR A 66 -3.04 -6.88 -4.93
CA TYR A 66 -1.58 -6.95 -5.05
C TYR A 66 -0.91 -5.58 -4.90
N SER A 67 -1.69 -4.50 -4.75
CA SER A 67 -1.14 -3.16 -4.51
C SER A 67 -0.90 -2.89 -3.03
N CYS A 68 0.08 -2.04 -2.75
CA CYS A 68 0.24 -1.37 -1.47
C CYS A 68 -0.72 -0.17 -1.43
N SER A 69 -1.73 -0.28 -0.58
CA SER A 69 -2.78 0.73 -0.39
C SER A 69 -2.32 1.90 0.49
N PHE A 70 -2.54 3.12 0.00
CA PHE A 70 -2.20 4.39 0.65
C PHE A 70 -3.38 5.36 0.57
N PHE A 71 -3.33 6.43 1.36
CA PHE A 71 -4.32 7.51 1.35
C PHE A 71 -3.64 8.87 1.26
N LYS A 72 -4.16 9.81 0.47
CA LYS A 72 -3.69 11.20 0.42
C LYS A 72 -4.13 12.02 1.64
N ASN A 73 -5.21 11.61 2.30
CA ASN A 73 -5.79 12.35 3.42
C ASN A 73 -5.89 11.49 4.70
N MET A 74 -5.24 11.94 5.77
CA MET A 74 -5.25 11.26 7.07
C MET A 74 -6.67 11.10 7.65
N SER A 75 -7.53 12.11 7.52
CA SER A 75 -8.90 12.06 8.05
C SER A 75 -9.74 11.02 7.32
N VAL A 76 -9.53 10.87 6.01
CA VAL A 76 -10.19 9.86 5.19
C VAL A 76 -9.69 8.46 5.57
N LEU A 77 -8.38 8.27 5.72
CA LEU A 77 -7.80 7.03 6.26
C LEU A 77 -8.42 6.68 7.61
N LYS A 78 -8.48 7.64 8.54
CA LYS A 78 -9.05 7.43 9.87
C LYS A 78 -10.52 7.01 9.81
N ARG A 79 -11.33 7.66 8.97
CA ARG A 79 -12.74 7.34 8.77
C ARG A 79 -12.94 5.95 8.15
N VAL A 80 -12.28 5.67 7.03
CA VAL A 80 -12.42 4.41 6.27
C VAL A 80 -11.93 3.22 7.09
N MET A 81 -10.79 3.39 7.76
CA MET A 81 -10.17 2.32 8.55
C MET A 81 -10.63 2.27 10.00
N LYS A 82 -11.59 3.12 10.38
CA LYS A 82 -12.17 3.22 11.74
C LYS A 82 -11.09 3.40 12.82
N LEU A 83 -10.14 4.30 12.56
CA LEU A 83 -9.03 4.60 13.47
C LEU A 83 -9.44 5.48 14.65
N PRO A 84 -8.88 5.23 15.85
CA PRO A 84 -7.86 4.22 16.16
C PRO A 84 -8.42 2.91 16.76
N PRO A 85 -8.21 1.71 16.17
CA PRO A 85 -8.08 0.48 16.94
C PRO A 85 -6.80 0.49 17.76
N HIS A 86 -6.83 -0.19 18.90
CA HIS A 86 -5.72 -0.23 19.88
C HIS A 86 -4.42 -0.87 19.34
N ASP A 87 -4.50 -1.68 18.26
CA ASP A 87 -3.39 -2.44 17.68
C ASP A 87 -2.86 -1.85 16.36
N LYS A 88 -3.32 -0.65 15.96
CA LYS A 88 -2.94 0.00 14.69
C LYS A 88 -2.30 1.37 14.93
N ARG A 89 -1.44 1.77 14.01
CA ARG A 89 -0.81 3.09 13.93
C ARG A 89 -0.91 3.62 12.50
N ILE A 90 -0.73 4.92 12.34
CA ILE A 90 -0.61 5.56 11.04
C ILE A 90 0.87 5.88 10.80
N ILE A 91 1.34 5.62 9.59
CA ILE A 91 2.60 6.16 9.08
C ILE A 91 2.29 7.18 7.99
N ILE A 92 3.15 8.18 7.88
CA ILE A 92 3.16 9.19 6.82
C ILE A 92 4.51 9.13 6.11
N GLY A 93 4.51 9.33 4.80
CA GLY A 93 5.73 9.40 4.00
C GLY A 93 5.42 9.85 2.58
N GLU A 94 6.38 9.68 1.69
CA GLU A 94 6.32 10.14 0.31
C GLU A 94 6.47 8.97 -0.66
N LEU A 95 5.60 8.91 -1.67
CA LEU A 95 5.78 8.06 -2.84
C LEU A 95 6.43 8.87 -3.96
N ASN A 96 7.41 8.25 -4.61
CA ASN A 96 8.02 8.76 -5.82
C ASN A 96 8.09 7.63 -6.86
N LYS A 97 8.39 7.96 -8.12
CA LYS A 97 8.47 6.99 -9.22
C LYS A 97 9.50 5.86 -9.05
N GLU A 98 10.47 6.00 -8.15
CA GLU A 98 11.42 4.93 -7.85
C GLU A 98 10.80 3.85 -6.96
N ALA A 99 9.72 4.18 -6.26
CA ALA A 99 9.07 3.27 -5.33
C ALA A 99 8.26 2.18 -6.03
N GLY A 100 7.58 2.54 -7.12
CA GLY A 100 6.65 1.68 -7.84
C GLY A 100 5.80 2.48 -8.83
N SER A 101 4.91 1.79 -9.52
CA SER A 101 3.86 2.42 -10.33
C SER A 101 2.61 2.65 -9.49
N VAL A 102 1.85 3.70 -9.81
CA VAL A 102 0.65 4.07 -9.05
C VAL A 102 -0.60 4.09 -9.91
N VAL A 103 -1.75 4.00 -9.27
CA VAL A 103 -2.99 4.59 -9.76
C VAL A 103 -3.36 5.66 -8.73
N ASN A 104 -3.39 6.92 -9.17
CA ASN A 104 -3.68 8.08 -8.33
C ASN A 104 -4.70 8.98 -9.04
N GLU A 105 -5.97 8.67 -8.88
CA GLU A 105 -7.03 9.51 -9.44
C GLU A 105 -7.16 10.82 -8.64
N GLU A 106 -7.35 11.95 -9.34
CA GLU A 106 -7.41 13.28 -8.68
C GLU A 106 -8.51 13.35 -7.61
N ASP A 107 -9.68 12.80 -7.91
CA ASP A 107 -10.87 12.81 -7.06
C ASP A 107 -10.92 11.68 -6.01
N ASP A 108 -9.97 10.73 -6.04
CA ASP A 108 -9.89 9.65 -5.07
C ASP A 108 -8.83 9.96 -4.02
N ASP A 109 -9.16 9.81 -2.75
CA ASP A 109 -8.19 9.90 -1.66
C ASP A 109 -7.31 8.64 -1.56
N HIS A 110 -7.67 7.57 -2.27
CA HIS A 110 -6.93 6.31 -2.29
C HIS A 110 -5.83 6.32 -3.36
N VAL A 111 -4.65 5.81 -3.00
CA VAL A 111 -3.55 5.58 -3.94
C VAL A 111 -3.17 4.11 -3.88
N GLN A 112 -3.21 3.47 -5.03
CA GLN A 112 -2.76 2.09 -5.21
C GLN A 112 -1.34 2.12 -5.75
N CYS A 113 -0.38 1.53 -5.03
CA CYS A 113 1.02 1.51 -5.47
C CYS A 113 1.52 0.08 -5.61
N TRP A 114 1.97 -0.30 -6.80
CA TRP A 114 2.64 -1.58 -7.04
C TRP A 114 4.14 -1.37 -6.92
N LEU A 115 4.66 -1.70 -5.74
CA LEU A 115 6.05 -1.49 -5.40
C LEU A 115 6.99 -2.33 -6.27
N TYR A 116 8.07 -1.72 -6.72
CA TYR A 116 9.14 -2.46 -7.37
C TYR A 116 9.86 -3.37 -6.38
N LYS A 117 10.41 -4.48 -6.89
CA LYS A 117 11.09 -5.50 -6.07
C LYS A 117 12.23 -4.93 -5.22
N ASN A 118 12.89 -3.90 -5.73
CA ASN A 118 14.02 -3.19 -5.10
C ASN A 118 13.63 -1.82 -4.53
N SER A 119 12.33 -1.59 -4.28
CA SER A 119 11.86 -0.38 -3.62
C SER A 119 12.55 -0.20 -2.26
N THR A 120 12.80 1.05 -1.87
CA THR A 120 13.51 1.41 -0.63
C THR A 120 12.64 2.31 0.26
N LEU A 121 11.31 2.22 0.15
CA LEU A 121 10.39 3.07 0.90
C LEU A 121 10.52 2.93 2.43
N TRP A 122 10.92 1.74 2.88
CA TRP A 122 11.13 1.47 4.31
C TRP A 122 12.52 1.91 4.80
N ASP A 123 13.43 2.31 3.89
CA ASP A 123 14.77 2.75 4.25
C ASP A 123 14.80 4.25 4.61
N ASN A 124 15.81 4.65 5.36
CA ASN A 124 16.19 6.06 5.57
C ASN A 124 15.09 6.98 6.15
N ASN A 125 14.19 6.47 6.99
CA ASN A 125 13.12 7.27 7.61
C ASN A 125 12.19 7.99 6.60
N LYS A 126 12.07 7.48 5.36
CA LYS A 126 11.12 8.01 4.37
C LYS A 126 9.66 7.95 4.85
N PHE A 127 9.37 7.02 5.75
CA PHE A 127 8.12 6.98 6.49
C PHE A 127 8.39 7.18 7.99
N LYS A 128 7.48 7.89 8.64
CA LYS A 128 7.47 8.11 10.09
C LYS A 128 6.10 7.79 10.68
N ARG A 129 6.07 7.38 11.94
CA ARG A 129 4.82 7.18 12.69
C ARG A 129 4.21 8.53 13.02
N VAL A 130 2.89 8.63 12.86
CA VAL A 130 2.09 9.77 13.33
C VAL A 130 1.61 9.44 14.74
N GLU A 131 1.79 10.37 15.67
CA GLU A 131 1.41 10.22 17.08
C GLU A 131 -0.11 10.06 17.28
#